data_AF-M7TST4-F1
#
_entry.id   AF-M7TST4-F1
#
_cell.length_a   1.000
_cell.length_b   1.000
_cell.length_c   1.000
_cell.angle_alpha   90.00
_cell.angle_beta   90.00
_cell.angle_gamma   90.00
#
_symmetry.space_group_name_H-M   'P 1'
#
loop_
_entity.id
_entity.type
_entity.pdbx_description
1 polymer ?
#
loop_
_entity_poly.entity_id
_entity_poly.type
_entity_poly.pdbx_seq_one_letter_code
_entity_poly.pdbx_strand_id
1 'polypeptide(L)'
;MARYGLKNPRINLSPHLVKLRKELQQLDEECFGWATAKYMLGDITLEEYFHRLVDHLEEGGASHTWDEPGSNIEDNMQTDLIAGAFKSTILNGNIRRISHAYAEQLQTLCLIFYREAEVAELQRCIELDVAVTLDSLPPWTIDILGMIAYAQRHVEVLEHLIQHYRASITTSQTSFDLIGTLILGGRKRQSDHHFQHSPNTPNSREIEWRVWMALLEAEPGTWLHYPLPKTKEDDGLDEGLPMGLYWALQSLVDHWKEDYELRASPLLARFLNALGARGNAFDAGIMSRFLSVTEGTSFQFPNGGPFIPVGVAPARAMLESSPLENAFRKNYRGGDSANVALPITQWPMDNQDRLAVMEMLLKQGLVVDGKLLEYGGYITERRTEDTLNDTCLIKAAERGDADMVRLLLSYGARRDVQGGNGHTAAQRARVKGHTEIADYLESLQD
;
A
#
# COMPACT_ATOMS: atom_id res chain seq x y z
N MET A 1 -43.64 -0.73 3.88
CA MET A 1 -42.69 -0.75 5.01
C MET A 1 -41.28 -0.68 4.41
N ALA A 2 -40.75 0.46 3.99
CA ALA A 2 -40.33 1.62 4.79
C ALA A 2 -39.41 1.20 5.97
N ARG A 3 -38.09 1.17 5.72
CA ARG A 3 -36.99 1.35 6.70
C ARG A 3 -35.65 1.25 5.96
N TYR A 4 -35.22 2.36 5.37
CA TYR A 4 -33.83 2.84 5.22
C TYR A 4 -33.93 4.13 4.42
N GLY A 5 -34.43 5.18 5.09
CA GLY A 5 -34.36 6.52 4.56
C GLY A 5 -32.90 6.94 4.56
N LEU A 6 -32.25 6.92 3.40
CA LEU A 6 -31.01 7.63 3.15
C LEU A 6 -31.33 9.13 3.21
N LYS A 7 -31.39 9.67 4.43
CA LYS A 7 -31.16 11.10 4.65
C LYS A 7 -29.71 11.34 4.26
N ASN A 8 -29.51 11.78 3.03
CA ASN A 8 -28.23 12.19 2.46
C ASN A 8 -27.56 13.19 3.42
N PRO A 9 -26.57 12.77 4.24
CA PRO A 9 -25.96 13.64 5.21
C PRO A 9 -24.90 14.43 4.45
N ARG A 10 -25.24 15.68 4.11
CA ARG A 10 -24.34 16.76 3.69
C ARG A 10 -22.96 16.26 3.28
N ILE A 11 -22.80 15.95 1.99
CA ILE A 11 -21.49 15.75 1.37
C ILE A 11 -20.66 16.98 1.73
N ASN A 12 -19.70 16.82 2.65
CA ASN A 12 -18.78 17.88 3.01
C ASN A 12 -17.71 17.88 1.91
N LEU A 13 -18.09 18.45 0.76
CA LEU A 13 -17.32 18.41 -0.46
C LEU A 13 -15.98 19.09 -0.24
N SER A 14 -14.91 18.30 -0.28
CA SER A 14 -13.52 18.74 -0.27
C SER A 14 -13.26 19.85 -1.30
N PRO A 15 -12.29 20.76 -1.09
CA PRO A 15 -11.84 21.74 -2.10
C PRO A 15 -11.53 21.13 -3.48
N HIS A 16 -11.22 19.83 -3.54
CA HIS A 16 -10.95 19.05 -4.76
C HIS A 16 -12.17 18.91 -5.70
N LEU A 17 -13.39 18.95 -5.15
CA LEU A 17 -14.63 18.92 -5.92
C LEU A 17 -14.97 20.25 -6.59
N VAL A 18 -14.11 21.28 -6.47
CA VAL A 18 -14.31 22.59 -7.10
C VAL A 18 -14.20 22.49 -8.63
N LYS A 19 -13.30 21.68 -9.19
CA LYS A 19 -13.20 21.51 -10.65
C LYS A 19 -14.40 20.73 -11.19
N LEU A 20 -14.74 19.59 -10.57
CA LEU A 20 -15.93 18.81 -10.92
C LEU A 20 -17.22 19.64 -10.76
N ARG A 21 -17.31 20.49 -9.73
CA ARG A 21 -18.44 21.41 -9.55
C ARG A 21 -18.55 22.45 -10.66
N LYS A 22 -17.42 22.97 -11.16
CA LYS A 22 -17.42 23.89 -12.31
C LYS A 22 -17.89 23.17 -13.58
N GLU A 23 -17.37 21.96 -13.82
CA GLU A 23 -17.83 21.07 -14.90
C GLU A 23 -19.35 20.82 -14.80
N LEU A 24 -19.88 20.47 -13.61
CA LEU A 24 -21.32 20.26 -13.38
C LEU A 24 -22.19 21.51 -13.48
N GLN A 25 -21.61 22.71 -13.37
CA GLN A 25 -22.32 23.98 -13.48
C GLN A 25 -22.42 24.49 -14.93
N GLN A 26 -21.62 23.93 -15.86
CA GLN A 26 -21.74 24.20 -17.29
C GLN A 26 -22.83 23.30 -17.87
N LEU A 27 -24.08 23.77 -17.80
CA LEU A 27 -25.28 23.03 -18.23
C LEU A 27 -25.26 22.62 -19.71
N ASP A 28 -24.39 23.25 -20.50
CA ASP A 28 -24.36 23.16 -21.95
C ASP A 28 -23.23 22.25 -22.46
N GLU A 29 -22.36 21.74 -21.58
CA GLU A 29 -21.18 20.94 -21.95
C GLU A 29 -21.26 19.51 -21.38
N GLU A 30 -21.11 18.51 -22.26
CA GLU A 30 -21.26 17.08 -21.94
C GLU A 30 -19.95 16.46 -21.40
N CYS A 31 -19.31 17.03 -20.37
CA CYS A 31 -18.04 16.50 -19.82
C CYS A 31 -18.15 15.13 -19.12
N PHE A 32 -16.98 14.52 -18.91
CA PHE A 32 -16.73 13.43 -17.94
C PHE A 32 -17.48 13.59 -16.61
N GLY A 33 -17.32 14.72 -15.91
CA GLY A 33 -17.99 14.95 -14.63
C GLY A 33 -19.52 14.98 -14.73
N TRP A 34 -20.05 15.52 -15.82
CA TRP A 34 -21.49 15.55 -16.11
C TRP A 34 -22.04 14.14 -16.36
N ALA A 35 -21.38 13.36 -17.22
CA ALA A 35 -21.77 11.99 -17.53
C ALA A 35 -21.78 11.11 -16.28
N THR A 36 -20.71 11.18 -15.47
CA THR A 36 -20.62 10.50 -14.18
C THR A 36 -21.77 10.87 -13.25
N ALA A 37 -22.03 12.17 -13.04
CA ALA A 37 -23.08 12.60 -12.11
C ALA A 37 -24.48 12.15 -12.56
N LYS A 38 -24.77 12.25 -13.86
CA LYS A 38 -26.05 11.83 -14.42
C LYS A 38 -26.27 10.34 -14.31
N TYR A 39 -25.23 9.54 -14.59
CA TYR A 39 -25.30 8.09 -14.43
C TYR A 39 -25.54 7.70 -12.97
N MET A 40 -24.79 8.30 -12.04
CA MET A 40 -24.93 8.05 -10.59
C MET A 40 -26.30 8.46 -10.03
N LEU A 41 -26.94 9.48 -10.61
CA LEU A 41 -28.28 9.91 -10.25
C LEU A 41 -29.38 9.06 -10.92
N GLY A 42 -29.03 8.17 -11.85
CA GLY A 42 -29.97 7.37 -12.63
C GLY A 42 -30.69 8.15 -13.73
N ASP A 43 -30.16 9.32 -14.12
CA ASP A 43 -30.75 10.18 -15.15
C ASP A 43 -30.44 9.69 -16.57
N ILE A 44 -29.37 8.90 -16.74
CA ILE A 44 -28.95 8.31 -18.02
C ILE A 44 -28.64 6.82 -17.86
N THR A 45 -28.72 6.06 -18.95
CA THR A 45 -28.41 4.62 -18.96
C THR A 45 -26.89 4.37 -18.93
N LEU A 46 -26.49 3.11 -18.69
CA LEU A 46 -25.08 2.72 -18.78
C LEU A 46 -24.55 2.86 -20.21
N GLU A 47 -25.39 2.54 -21.20
CA GLU A 47 -25.08 2.71 -22.61
C GLU A 47 -24.84 4.17 -22.95
N GLU A 48 -25.70 5.08 -22.48
CA GLU A 48 -25.54 6.53 -22.65
C GLU A 48 -24.31 7.08 -21.91
N TYR A 49 -24.00 6.54 -20.74
CA TYR A 49 -22.78 6.87 -20.01
C TYR A 49 -21.53 6.54 -20.83
N PHE A 50 -21.39 5.30 -21.30
CA PHE A 50 -20.23 4.91 -22.11
C PHE A 50 -20.19 5.62 -23.46
N HIS A 51 -21.34 5.85 -24.10
CA HIS A 51 -21.42 6.63 -25.33
C HIS A 51 -20.74 8.00 -25.14
N ARG A 52 -21.11 8.71 -24.06
CA ARG A 52 -20.56 10.03 -23.75
C ARG A 52 -19.06 10.00 -23.47
N LEU A 53 -18.57 8.99 -22.72
CA LEU A 53 -17.12 8.86 -22.47
C LEU A 53 -16.34 8.61 -23.76
N VAL A 54 -16.86 7.76 -24.64
CA VAL A 54 -16.22 7.40 -25.91
C VAL A 54 -16.27 8.54 -26.92
N ASP A 55 -17.34 9.35 -26.92
CA ASP A 55 -17.50 10.50 -27.81
C ASP A 55 -16.36 11.53 -27.67
N HIS A 56 -15.78 11.67 -26.47
CA HIS A 56 -14.59 12.50 -26.25
C HIS A 56 -13.32 11.98 -26.97
N LEU A 57 -13.27 10.70 -27.35
CA LEU A 57 -12.18 10.11 -28.12
C LEU A 57 -12.42 10.17 -29.63
N GLU A 58 -13.67 10.30 -30.08
CA GLU A 58 -14.08 10.17 -31.47
C GLU A 58 -13.72 11.39 -32.33
N GLU A 59 -13.37 11.18 -33.60
CA GLU A 59 -13.17 12.24 -34.59
C GLU A 59 -14.44 13.09 -34.79
N GLY A 60 -14.38 14.36 -34.40
CA GLY A 60 -15.53 15.26 -34.48
C GLY A 60 -16.57 15.09 -33.37
N GLY A 61 -16.30 14.22 -32.39
CA GLY A 61 -17.08 14.10 -31.16
C GLY A 61 -16.83 15.26 -30.19
N ALA A 62 -17.39 15.15 -28.97
CA ALA A 62 -17.30 16.20 -27.96
C ALA A 62 -15.87 16.65 -27.66
N SER A 63 -15.74 17.95 -27.34
CA SER A 63 -14.53 18.57 -26.83
C SER A 63 -14.93 19.52 -25.73
N HIS A 64 -14.36 19.34 -24.53
CA HIS A 64 -14.70 20.17 -23.37
C HIS A 64 -13.63 21.22 -23.10
N THR A 65 -14.04 22.33 -22.50
CA THR A 65 -13.16 23.41 -22.06
C THR A 65 -12.07 22.95 -21.06
N TRP A 66 -12.24 21.80 -20.40
CA TRP A 66 -11.35 21.30 -19.35
C TRP A 66 -10.54 20.07 -19.76
N ASP A 67 -10.60 19.69 -21.04
CA ASP A 67 -9.76 18.67 -21.68
C ASP A 67 -8.37 19.24 -22.01
N GLU A 68 -7.79 19.99 -21.07
CA GLU A 68 -6.49 20.67 -21.22
C GLU A 68 -5.34 19.83 -20.64
N PRO A 69 -4.21 19.67 -21.36
CA PRO A 69 -3.03 18.98 -20.86
C PRO A 69 -2.57 19.51 -19.49
N GLY A 70 -2.22 18.61 -18.58
CA GLY A 70 -1.75 18.97 -17.23
C GLY A 70 -2.86 19.17 -16.19
N SER A 71 -4.12 18.86 -16.54
CA SER A 71 -5.18 18.87 -15.54
C SER A 71 -5.06 17.73 -14.51
N ASN A 72 -5.48 17.98 -13.26
CA ASN A 72 -5.36 17.00 -12.20
C ASN A 72 -6.28 15.79 -12.45
N ILE A 73 -5.69 14.65 -12.85
CA ILE A 73 -6.40 13.40 -13.11
C ILE A 73 -6.87 12.75 -11.80
N GLU A 74 -6.13 12.93 -10.71
CA GLU A 74 -6.43 12.34 -9.40
C GLU A 74 -7.84 12.71 -8.91
N ASP A 75 -8.24 13.97 -9.09
CA ASP A 75 -9.56 14.47 -8.67
C ASP A 75 -10.72 13.77 -9.43
N ASN A 76 -10.50 13.39 -10.69
CA ASN A 76 -11.50 12.71 -11.51
C ASN A 76 -11.58 11.23 -11.11
N MET A 77 -10.42 10.58 -10.95
CA MET A 77 -10.33 9.19 -10.50
C MET A 77 -10.89 8.98 -9.08
N GLN A 78 -10.85 10.01 -8.22
CA GLN A 78 -11.57 9.98 -6.94
C GLN A 78 -13.10 9.93 -7.12
N THR A 79 -13.64 10.58 -8.15
CA THR A 79 -15.10 10.62 -8.32
C THR A 79 -15.60 9.37 -9.05
N ASP A 80 -14.90 8.99 -10.12
CA ASP A 80 -15.22 7.88 -11.00
C ASP A 80 -13.95 7.39 -11.71
N LEU A 81 -13.55 6.17 -11.38
CA LEU A 81 -12.35 5.51 -11.91
C LEU A 81 -12.43 5.34 -13.42
N ILE A 82 -13.60 5.00 -13.95
CA ILE A 82 -13.82 4.73 -15.37
C ILE A 82 -13.68 6.05 -16.14
N ALA A 83 -14.41 7.09 -15.74
CA ALA A 83 -14.32 8.40 -16.38
C ALA A 83 -12.90 9.00 -16.24
N GLY A 84 -12.25 8.81 -15.08
CA GLY A 84 -10.86 9.19 -14.85
C GLY A 84 -9.87 8.52 -15.80
N ALA A 85 -10.07 7.23 -16.11
CA ALA A 85 -9.25 6.48 -17.06
C ALA A 85 -9.37 7.01 -18.49
N PHE A 86 -10.59 7.30 -18.95
CA PHE A 86 -10.81 7.93 -20.27
C PHE A 86 -10.14 9.31 -20.34
N LYS A 87 -10.33 10.15 -19.31
CA LYS A 87 -9.73 11.49 -19.26
C LYS A 87 -8.20 11.44 -19.23
N SER A 88 -7.62 10.53 -18.43
CA SER A 88 -6.18 10.28 -18.39
C SER A 88 -5.62 9.95 -19.77
N THR A 89 -6.32 9.08 -20.49
CA THR A 89 -5.95 8.63 -21.83
C THR A 89 -5.89 9.79 -22.83
N ILE A 90 -6.84 10.73 -22.76
CA ILE A 90 -6.85 11.96 -23.59
C ILE A 90 -5.68 12.86 -23.24
N LEU A 91 -5.46 13.10 -21.95
CA LEU A 91 -4.50 14.09 -21.45
C LEU A 91 -3.03 13.68 -21.66
N ASN A 92 -2.74 12.37 -21.62
CA ASN A 92 -1.38 11.86 -21.83
C ASN A 92 -0.93 11.88 -23.30
N GLY A 93 -1.76 12.43 -24.21
CA GLY A 93 -1.36 12.69 -25.61
C GLY A 93 -1.12 11.44 -26.46
N ASN A 94 -1.49 10.26 -25.96
CA ASN A 94 -1.19 8.96 -26.59
C ASN A 94 -2.22 8.53 -27.65
N ILE A 95 -3.26 9.33 -27.92
CA ILE A 95 -4.33 8.98 -28.86
C ILE A 95 -4.54 10.10 -29.89
N ARG A 96 -4.48 9.71 -31.16
CA ARG A 96 -5.17 10.45 -32.24
C ARG A 96 -6.65 10.10 -32.15
N ARG A 97 -7.53 11.08 -32.32
CA ARG A 97 -8.99 10.88 -32.37
C ARG A 97 -9.32 9.60 -33.16
N ILE A 98 -10.22 8.78 -32.63
CA ILE A 98 -10.57 7.46 -33.19
C ILE A 98 -11.71 7.58 -34.21
N SER A 99 -11.75 6.66 -35.19
CA SER A 99 -12.87 6.60 -36.14
C SER A 99 -14.17 6.18 -35.47
N HIS A 100 -15.31 6.61 -35.99
CA HIS A 100 -16.65 6.20 -35.55
C HIS A 100 -16.81 4.67 -35.38
N ALA A 101 -16.36 3.88 -36.35
CA ALA A 101 -16.43 2.42 -36.28
C ALA A 101 -15.66 1.82 -35.09
N TYR A 102 -14.54 2.45 -34.71
CA TYR A 102 -13.76 2.03 -33.55
C TYR A 102 -14.36 2.54 -32.24
N ALA A 103 -15.02 3.70 -32.25
CA ALA A 103 -15.79 4.22 -31.12
C ALA A 103 -16.96 3.27 -30.77
N GLU A 104 -17.75 2.85 -31.76
CA GLU A 104 -18.81 1.85 -31.55
C GLU A 104 -18.25 0.53 -31.00
N GLN A 105 -17.13 0.06 -31.54
CA GLN A 105 -16.43 -1.12 -31.04
C GLN A 105 -16.01 -0.98 -29.57
N LEU A 106 -15.37 0.13 -29.22
CA LEU A 106 -14.93 0.42 -27.86
C LEU A 106 -16.11 0.50 -26.89
N GLN A 107 -17.21 1.13 -27.29
CA GLN A 107 -18.41 1.23 -26.46
C GLN A 107 -18.98 -0.17 -26.13
N THR A 108 -19.06 -1.06 -27.12
CA THR A 108 -19.51 -2.45 -26.90
C THR A 108 -18.56 -3.22 -25.98
N LEU A 109 -17.24 -3.08 -26.18
CA LEU A 109 -16.24 -3.69 -25.30
C LEU A 109 -16.38 -3.19 -23.85
N CYS A 110 -16.54 -1.88 -23.65
CA CYS A 110 -16.75 -1.28 -22.34
C CYS A 110 -17.99 -1.85 -21.62
N LEU A 111 -19.11 -2.01 -22.34
CA LEU A 111 -20.33 -2.61 -21.81
C LEU A 111 -20.15 -4.07 -21.41
N ILE A 112 -19.44 -4.86 -22.24
CA ILE A 112 -19.13 -6.26 -21.95
C ILE A 112 -18.26 -6.36 -20.70
N PHE A 113 -17.15 -5.61 -20.63
CA PHE A 113 -16.26 -5.60 -19.47
C PHE A 113 -16.94 -5.11 -18.18
N TYR A 114 -17.93 -4.22 -18.30
CA TYR A 114 -18.70 -3.74 -17.16
C TYR A 114 -19.66 -4.81 -16.62
N ARG A 115 -20.14 -5.73 -17.45
CA ARG A 115 -21.17 -6.72 -17.07
C ARG A 115 -20.59 -8.09 -16.70
N GLU A 116 -19.57 -8.53 -17.43
CA GLU A 116 -19.10 -9.91 -17.35
C GLU A 116 -17.93 -10.05 -16.39
N ALA A 117 -18.15 -10.76 -15.29
CA ALA A 117 -17.15 -11.04 -14.26
C ALA A 117 -16.38 -12.35 -14.49
N GLU A 118 -16.92 -13.24 -15.33
CA GLU A 118 -16.33 -14.55 -15.65
C GLU A 118 -15.60 -14.50 -16.99
N VAL A 119 -14.36 -14.99 -17.02
CA VAL A 119 -13.49 -14.93 -18.20
C VAL A 119 -14.10 -15.65 -19.42
N ALA A 120 -14.70 -16.83 -19.19
CA ALA A 120 -15.28 -17.62 -20.28
C ALA A 120 -16.46 -16.89 -20.95
N GLU A 121 -17.30 -16.24 -20.15
CA GLU A 121 -18.45 -15.50 -20.67
C GLU A 121 -18.02 -14.19 -21.33
N LEU A 122 -17.06 -13.48 -20.73
CA LEU A 122 -16.42 -12.31 -21.32
C LEU A 122 -15.89 -12.63 -22.73
N GLN A 123 -15.10 -13.71 -22.87
CA GLN A 123 -14.54 -14.14 -24.15
C GLN A 123 -15.64 -14.50 -25.15
N ARG A 124 -16.66 -15.25 -24.72
CA ARG A 124 -17.82 -15.61 -25.55
C ARG A 124 -18.53 -14.37 -26.10
N CYS A 125 -18.79 -13.36 -25.25
CA CYS A 125 -19.45 -12.11 -25.66
C CYS A 125 -18.57 -11.29 -26.61
N ILE A 126 -17.26 -11.19 -26.35
CA ILE A 126 -16.33 -10.49 -27.26
C ILE A 126 -16.31 -11.14 -28.65
N GLU A 127 -16.26 -12.48 -28.71
CA GLU A 127 -16.26 -13.22 -29.97
C GLU A 127 -17.54 -13.01 -30.79
N LEU A 128 -18.70 -12.99 -30.13
CA LEU A 128 -20.00 -12.88 -30.78
C LEU A 128 -20.38 -11.45 -31.16
N ASP A 129 -20.16 -10.50 -30.26
CA ASP A 129 -20.71 -9.14 -30.39
C ASP A 129 -19.71 -8.15 -30.99
N VAL A 130 -18.40 -8.45 -30.91
CA VAL A 130 -17.32 -7.56 -31.34
C VAL A 130 -16.44 -8.19 -32.41
N ALA A 131 -16.26 -9.51 -32.36
CA ALA A 131 -15.43 -10.29 -33.29
C ALA A 131 -13.96 -9.84 -33.36
N VAL A 132 -13.35 -9.55 -32.20
CA VAL A 132 -11.93 -9.16 -32.06
C VAL A 132 -11.22 -10.02 -31.02
N THR A 133 -9.89 -10.11 -31.12
CA THR A 133 -9.03 -10.67 -30.07
C THR A 133 -8.45 -9.54 -29.22
N LEU A 134 -8.40 -9.71 -27.90
CA LEU A 134 -7.83 -8.68 -27.00
C LEU A 134 -6.39 -8.30 -27.39
N ASP A 135 -5.56 -9.26 -27.83
CA ASP A 135 -4.18 -9.03 -28.31
C ASP A 135 -4.07 -8.11 -29.54
N SER A 136 -5.17 -7.90 -30.26
CA SER A 136 -5.20 -6.99 -31.42
C SER A 136 -5.54 -5.55 -31.04
N LEU A 137 -5.99 -5.32 -29.80
CA LEU A 137 -6.39 -4.01 -29.33
C LEU A 137 -5.16 -3.16 -28.96
N PRO A 138 -5.22 -1.83 -29.13
CA PRO A 138 -4.20 -0.94 -28.63
C PRO A 138 -4.00 -1.07 -27.11
N PRO A 139 -2.76 -0.90 -26.61
CA PRO A 139 -2.44 -0.90 -25.19
C PRO A 139 -3.37 -0.02 -24.33
N TRP A 140 -3.64 1.22 -24.75
CA TRP A 140 -4.52 2.14 -24.01
C TRP A 140 -5.97 1.65 -23.90
N THR A 141 -6.45 0.84 -24.86
CA THR A 141 -7.79 0.26 -24.80
C THR A 141 -7.86 -0.75 -23.68
N ILE A 142 -6.84 -1.61 -23.57
CA ILE A 142 -6.75 -2.56 -22.46
C ILE A 142 -6.60 -1.86 -21.11
N ASP A 143 -5.94 -0.68 -21.05
CA ASP A 143 -5.92 0.15 -19.83
C ASP A 143 -7.33 0.52 -19.36
N ILE A 144 -8.16 1.03 -20.26
CA ILE A 144 -9.55 1.41 -19.98
C ILE A 144 -10.38 0.18 -19.59
N LEU A 145 -10.27 -0.93 -20.33
CA LEU A 145 -11.02 -2.15 -20.05
C LEU A 145 -10.60 -2.78 -18.71
N GLY A 146 -9.30 -2.76 -18.40
CA GLY A 146 -8.75 -3.15 -17.11
C GLY A 146 -9.27 -2.27 -15.97
N MET A 147 -9.43 -0.97 -16.21
CA MET A 147 -10.05 -0.05 -15.26
C MET A 147 -11.53 -0.33 -15.00
N ILE A 148 -12.28 -0.68 -16.04
CA ILE A 148 -13.68 -1.09 -15.89
C ILE A 148 -13.76 -2.37 -15.07
N ALA A 149 -12.97 -3.40 -15.41
CA ALA A 149 -12.91 -4.65 -14.65
C ALA A 149 -12.51 -4.41 -13.19
N TYR A 150 -11.55 -3.52 -12.95
CA TYR A 150 -11.12 -3.13 -11.61
C TYR A 150 -12.25 -2.43 -10.83
N ALA A 151 -12.88 -1.42 -11.42
CA ALA A 151 -13.98 -0.67 -10.81
C ALA A 151 -15.19 -1.56 -10.49
N GLN A 152 -15.48 -2.56 -11.34
CA GLN A 152 -16.54 -3.55 -11.13
C GLN A 152 -16.11 -4.75 -10.28
N ARG A 153 -14.81 -4.85 -9.92
CA ARG A 153 -14.23 -5.95 -9.14
C ARG A 153 -14.35 -7.31 -9.82
N HIS A 154 -14.24 -7.32 -11.14
CA HIS A 154 -14.16 -8.54 -11.94
C HIS A 154 -12.74 -9.12 -11.82
N VAL A 155 -12.43 -9.68 -10.64
CA VAL A 155 -11.08 -10.11 -10.25
C VAL A 155 -10.52 -11.14 -11.23
N GLU A 156 -11.34 -12.10 -11.65
CA GLU A 156 -10.91 -13.16 -12.57
C GLU A 156 -10.57 -12.59 -13.95
N VAL A 157 -11.38 -11.64 -14.44
CA VAL A 157 -11.11 -10.92 -15.69
C VAL A 157 -9.80 -10.14 -15.58
N LEU A 158 -9.59 -9.43 -14.46
CA LEU A 158 -8.38 -8.65 -14.27
C LEU A 158 -7.13 -9.54 -14.14
N GLU A 159 -7.21 -10.63 -13.37
CA GLU A 159 -6.14 -11.64 -13.29
C GLU A 159 -5.83 -12.23 -14.67
N HIS A 160 -6.86 -12.53 -15.48
CA HIS A 160 -6.69 -13.02 -16.84
C HIS A 160 -5.97 -12.00 -17.74
N LEU A 161 -6.40 -10.74 -17.71
CA LEU A 161 -5.75 -9.66 -18.45
C LEU A 161 -4.26 -9.54 -18.06
N ILE A 162 -3.95 -9.56 -16.76
CA ILE A 162 -2.58 -9.46 -16.23
C ILE A 162 -1.69 -10.63 -16.67
N GLN A 163 -2.25 -11.84 -16.69
CA GLN A 163 -1.49 -13.06 -16.99
C GLN A 163 -1.30 -13.31 -18.48
N HIS A 164 -2.23 -12.87 -19.32
CA HIS A 164 -2.29 -13.27 -20.72
C HIS A 164 -2.06 -12.14 -21.72
N TYR A 165 -2.42 -10.88 -21.40
CA TYR A 165 -2.29 -9.79 -22.36
C TYR A 165 -0.87 -9.23 -22.43
N ARG A 166 -0.15 -9.55 -23.52
CA ARG A 166 1.22 -9.06 -23.75
C ARG A 166 1.17 -7.68 -24.41
N ALA A 167 1.24 -6.61 -23.61
CA ALA A 167 1.46 -5.28 -24.16
C ALA A 167 2.88 -5.17 -24.77
N SER A 168 3.00 -4.64 -25.99
CA SER A 168 4.30 -4.12 -26.46
C SER A 168 4.76 -3.04 -25.48
N ILE A 169 6.01 -3.10 -25.00
CA ILE A 169 6.59 -2.16 -24.02
C ILE A 169 6.10 -0.73 -24.28
N THR A 170 5.32 -0.18 -23.33
CA THR A 170 4.91 1.22 -23.39
C THR A 170 5.75 2.02 -22.41
N THR A 171 6.25 3.19 -22.82
CA THR A 171 6.98 4.12 -21.96
C THR A 171 6.06 5.17 -21.33
N SER A 172 4.74 5.03 -21.49
CA SER A 172 3.75 6.03 -21.12
C SER A 172 3.15 5.73 -19.74
N GLN A 173 2.78 6.77 -19.01
CA GLN A 173 1.97 6.62 -17.80
C GLN A 173 0.59 6.07 -18.14
N THR A 174 0.16 5.10 -17.36
CA THR A 174 -1.08 4.35 -17.49
C THR A 174 -2.07 4.72 -16.38
N SER A 175 -3.33 4.31 -16.50
CA SER A 175 -4.33 4.62 -15.47
C SER A 175 -3.93 4.05 -14.11
N PHE A 176 -3.44 2.81 -14.02
CA PHE A 176 -2.95 2.24 -12.75
C PHE A 176 -1.79 3.01 -12.11
N ASP A 177 -0.96 3.72 -12.88
CA ASP A 177 0.12 4.55 -12.32
C ASP A 177 -0.41 5.75 -11.53
N LEU A 178 -1.61 6.22 -11.86
CA LEU A 178 -2.20 7.46 -11.36
C LEU A 178 -3.19 7.27 -10.20
N ILE A 179 -3.70 6.05 -9.98
CA ILE A 179 -4.79 5.82 -8.99
C ILE A 179 -4.28 5.41 -7.61
N GLY A 180 -3.00 5.11 -7.50
CA GLY A 180 -2.26 4.82 -6.27
C GLY A 180 -2.91 4.90 -4.89
N THR A 181 -2.65 6.02 -4.20
CA THR A 181 -3.17 6.33 -2.85
C THR A 181 -4.70 6.42 -2.83
N LEU A 182 -5.33 6.74 -3.96
CA LEU A 182 -6.77 7.02 -4.06
C LEU A 182 -7.61 5.78 -3.79
N ILE A 183 -7.16 4.62 -4.28
CA ILE A 183 -7.85 3.32 -4.15
C ILE A 183 -8.05 2.91 -2.68
N LEU A 184 -7.05 3.18 -1.84
CA LEU A 184 -7.05 2.71 -0.44
C LEU A 184 -7.36 3.82 0.56
N GLY A 185 -7.00 5.07 0.25
CA GLY A 185 -7.38 6.23 1.04
C GLY A 185 -8.90 6.35 1.19
N GLY A 186 -9.61 6.05 0.10
CA GLY A 186 -11.07 6.03 0.05
C GLY A 186 -11.76 5.03 0.98
N ARG A 187 -11.05 4.00 1.47
CA ARG A 187 -11.59 3.00 2.40
C ARG A 187 -11.34 3.34 3.86
N LYS A 188 -10.41 4.28 4.12
CA LYS A 188 -9.92 4.62 5.46
C LYS A 188 -10.65 5.80 6.09
N ARG A 189 -11.07 6.78 5.29
CA ARG A 189 -11.74 7.99 5.78
C ARG A 189 -13.24 7.88 5.54
N GLN A 190 -14.05 7.89 6.61
CA GLN A 190 -15.51 8.00 6.50
C GLN A 190 -15.97 9.23 5.70
N SER A 191 -15.13 10.26 5.53
CA SER A 191 -15.41 11.44 4.70
C SER A 191 -15.20 11.21 3.20
N ASP A 192 -14.43 10.19 2.83
CA ASP A 192 -13.99 9.95 1.46
C ASP A 192 -14.91 8.89 0.85
N HIS A 193 -16.18 9.25 0.67
CA HIS A 193 -17.18 8.40 0.03
C HIS A 193 -16.92 8.35 -1.49
N HIS A 194 -16.08 7.42 -1.93
CA HIS A 194 -15.93 7.10 -3.35
C HIS A 194 -17.03 6.12 -3.77
N PHE A 195 -17.80 6.46 -4.80
CA PHE A 195 -19.01 5.73 -5.20
C PHE A 195 -18.75 4.32 -5.75
N GLN A 196 -17.51 4.04 -6.18
CA GLN A 196 -17.13 2.78 -6.83
C GLN A 196 -16.25 1.87 -5.95
N HIS A 197 -16.01 2.23 -4.69
CA HIS A 197 -15.28 1.36 -3.76
C HIS A 197 -16.23 0.59 -2.85
N SER A 198 -15.98 -0.70 -2.72
CA SER A 198 -16.68 -1.56 -1.78
C SER A 198 -16.41 -1.15 -0.32
N PRO A 199 -17.32 -1.42 0.62
CA PRO A 199 -17.04 -1.30 2.04
C PRO A 199 -15.78 -2.07 2.43
N ASN A 200 -15.06 -1.56 3.43
CA ASN A 200 -13.83 -2.14 3.94
C ASN A 200 -14.11 -3.40 4.78
N THR A 201 -14.48 -4.50 4.11
CA THR A 201 -14.72 -5.82 4.71
C THR A 201 -13.54 -6.77 4.46
N PRO A 202 -13.39 -7.84 5.27
CA PRO A 202 -12.35 -8.85 5.04
C PRO A 202 -12.37 -9.40 3.59
N ASN A 203 -13.55 -9.76 3.07
CA ASN A 203 -13.70 -10.24 1.69
C ASN A 203 -13.27 -9.19 0.65
N SER A 204 -13.66 -7.93 0.85
CA SER A 204 -13.22 -6.84 -0.04
C SER A 204 -11.73 -6.61 0.00
N ARG A 205 -11.07 -6.80 1.16
CA ARG A 205 -9.62 -6.73 1.26
C ARG A 205 -9.00 -7.86 0.46
N GLU A 206 -9.40 -9.10 0.71
CA GLU A 206 -8.87 -10.30 0.02
C GLU A 206 -8.92 -10.17 -1.51
N ILE A 207 -10.03 -9.66 -2.04
CA ILE A 207 -10.17 -9.32 -3.47
C ILE A 207 -9.08 -8.36 -3.96
N GLU A 208 -8.82 -7.26 -3.23
CA GLU A 208 -7.75 -6.34 -3.61
C GLU A 208 -6.38 -7.01 -3.55
N TRP A 209 -6.13 -7.80 -2.51
CA TRP A 209 -4.87 -8.53 -2.37
C TRP A 209 -4.61 -9.42 -3.57
N ARG A 210 -5.62 -10.16 -4.04
CA ARG A 210 -5.50 -11.00 -5.23
C ARG A 210 -5.10 -10.19 -6.48
N VAL A 211 -5.74 -9.03 -6.70
CA VAL A 211 -5.41 -8.15 -7.82
C VAL A 211 -3.97 -7.63 -7.72
N TRP A 212 -3.58 -7.10 -6.56
CA TRP A 212 -2.23 -6.56 -6.36
C TRP A 212 -1.16 -7.65 -6.43
N MET A 213 -1.47 -8.85 -5.94
CA MET A 213 -0.62 -10.03 -6.08
C MET A 213 -0.41 -10.40 -7.55
N ALA A 214 -1.48 -10.47 -8.34
CA ALA A 214 -1.38 -10.77 -9.76
C ALA A 214 -0.49 -9.74 -10.48
N LEU A 215 -0.65 -8.45 -10.15
CA LEU A 215 0.21 -7.37 -10.68
C LEU A 215 1.68 -7.55 -10.27
N LEU A 216 1.95 -7.86 -9.00
CA LEU A 216 3.30 -8.08 -8.49
C LEU A 216 3.94 -9.36 -9.04
N GLU A 217 3.17 -10.39 -9.36
CA GLU A 217 3.67 -11.66 -9.89
C GLU A 217 3.71 -11.71 -11.43
N ALA A 218 3.11 -10.74 -12.12
CA ALA A 218 3.09 -10.67 -13.58
C ALA A 218 4.51 -10.78 -14.17
N GLU A 219 4.71 -11.63 -15.16
CA GLU A 219 6.02 -11.76 -15.79
C GLU A 219 6.48 -10.42 -16.42
N PRO A 220 7.79 -10.16 -16.46
CA PRO A 220 8.31 -9.00 -17.16
C PRO A 220 7.81 -8.88 -18.61
N GLY A 221 7.09 -7.79 -18.91
CA GLY A 221 6.55 -7.47 -20.23
C GLY A 221 5.18 -8.09 -20.51
N THR A 222 4.56 -8.73 -19.52
CA THR A 222 3.29 -9.45 -19.70
C THR A 222 2.08 -8.68 -19.27
N TRP A 223 2.27 -7.46 -18.81
CA TRP A 223 1.20 -6.59 -18.39
C TRP A 223 1.48 -5.17 -18.85
N LEU A 224 0.43 -4.43 -19.19
CA LEU A 224 0.52 -3.08 -19.74
C LEU A 224 1.31 -2.12 -18.86
N HIS A 225 1.23 -2.32 -17.55
CA HIS A 225 1.90 -1.47 -16.56
C HIS A 225 3.34 -1.92 -16.30
N TYR A 226 3.92 -2.80 -17.15
CA TYR A 226 5.28 -3.32 -16.97
C TYR A 226 6.32 -2.74 -17.96
N PRO A 227 7.54 -2.36 -17.50
CA PRO A 227 7.90 -2.11 -16.11
C PRO A 227 7.24 -0.82 -15.65
N LEU A 228 6.85 -0.81 -14.39
CA LEU A 228 6.25 0.34 -13.75
C LEU A 228 7.25 1.52 -13.77
N PRO A 229 6.88 2.73 -14.22
CA PRO A 229 7.83 3.82 -14.40
C PRO A 229 8.46 4.21 -13.07
N LYS A 230 9.79 4.25 -13.03
CA LYS A 230 10.56 4.71 -11.87
C LYS A 230 10.21 6.16 -11.58
N THR A 231 9.72 6.46 -10.39
CA THR A 231 9.63 7.86 -9.95
C THR A 231 11.02 8.42 -9.75
N LYS A 232 11.33 9.53 -10.41
CA LYS A 232 12.42 10.40 -9.99
C LYS A 232 12.00 11.10 -8.70
N GLU A 233 12.34 10.53 -7.55
CA GLU A 233 12.58 11.36 -6.37
C GLU A 233 14.00 11.93 -6.47
N ASP A 234 14.19 13.19 -6.06
CA ASP A 234 15.48 13.92 -6.02
C ASP A 234 16.54 13.26 -5.09
N ASP A 235 16.19 12.11 -4.51
CA ASP A 235 16.86 11.43 -3.41
C ASP A 235 17.79 10.29 -3.87
N GLY A 236 17.82 9.97 -5.16
CA GLY A 236 18.74 8.97 -5.72
C GLY A 236 18.42 7.50 -5.39
N LEU A 237 17.16 7.17 -5.10
CA LEU A 237 16.67 5.79 -5.01
C LEU A 237 16.04 5.38 -6.33
N ASP A 238 16.81 4.64 -7.13
CA ASP A 238 16.60 4.46 -8.57
C ASP A 238 15.83 3.16 -8.93
N GLU A 239 14.92 2.65 -8.09
CA GLU A 239 14.41 1.26 -8.23
C GLU A 239 12.88 1.00 -7.99
N GLY A 240 12.00 2.01 -7.95
CA GLY A 240 10.61 1.83 -7.47
C GLY A 240 9.53 1.41 -8.50
N LEU A 241 8.52 0.68 -8.00
CA LEU A 241 7.15 0.50 -8.57
C LEU A 241 6.51 1.87 -8.92
N PRO A 242 5.36 1.98 -9.64
CA PRO A 242 4.72 3.27 -9.79
C PRO A 242 4.37 3.71 -8.39
N MET A 243 4.50 5.00 -8.18
CA MET A 243 4.19 5.65 -6.91
C MET A 243 2.87 5.14 -6.36
N GLY A 244 1.90 4.92 -7.26
CA GLY A 244 0.62 4.40 -6.86
C GLY A 244 0.60 2.99 -6.27
N LEU A 245 1.30 2.02 -6.87
CA LEU A 245 1.42 0.70 -6.26
C LEU A 245 2.18 0.80 -4.94
N TYR A 246 3.30 1.52 -4.89
CA TYR A 246 4.07 1.72 -3.66
C TYR A 246 3.20 2.25 -2.50
N TRP A 247 2.46 3.34 -2.73
CA TRP A 247 1.55 3.88 -1.73
C TRP A 247 0.37 2.97 -1.42
N ALA A 248 -0.14 2.22 -2.42
CA ALA A 248 -1.18 1.25 -2.18
C ALA A 248 -0.68 0.18 -1.20
N LEU A 249 0.53 -0.33 -1.42
CA LEU A 249 1.18 -1.31 -0.55
C LEU A 249 1.39 -0.74 0.87
N GLN A 250 1.84 0.52 1.00
CA GLN A 250 1.94 1.22 2.29
C GLN A 250 0.60 1.37 3.01
N SER A 251 -0.48 1.66 2.27
CA SER A 251 -1.80 1.79 2.87
C SER A 251 -2.40 0.43 3.24
N LEU A 252 -2.07 -0.67 2.54
CA LEU A 252 -2.42 -2.02 2.97
C LEU A 252 -1.68 -2.41 4.25
N VAL A 253 -0.40 -2.01 4.38
CA VAL A 253 0.37 -2.14 5.63
C VAL A 253 -0.32 -1.44 6.79
N ASP A 254 -0.86 -0.25 6.56
CA ASP A 254 -1.63 0.47 7.58
C ASP A 254 -2.90 -0.26 8.01
N HIS A 255 -3.55 -1.02 7.13
CA HIS A 255 -4.71 -1.87 7.49
C HIS A 255 -4.30 -3.07 8.36
N TRP A 256 -3.05 -3.54 8.27
CA TRP A 256 -2.55 -4.58 9.17
C TRP A 256 -2.69 -4.16 10.63
N LYS A 257 -2.61 -2.87 10.94
CA LYS A 257 -2.83 -2.38 12.31
C LYS A 257 -4.18 -2.80 12.88
N GLU A 258 -5.19 -2.91 12.03
CA GLU A 258 -6.57 -3.12 12.43
C GLU A 258 -7.05 -4.58 12.21
N ASP A 259 -6.29 -5.42 11.50
CA ASP A 259 -6.69 -6.78 11.11
C ASP A 259 -5.62 -7.85 11.45
N TYR A 260 -5.76 -8.50 12.60
CA TYR A 260 -4.81 -9.49 13.11
C TYR A 260 -4.81 -10.80 12.32
N GLU A 261 -5.97 -11.27 11.86
CA GLU A 261 -6.11 -12.53 11.13
C GLU A 261 -5.34 -12.47 9.80
N LEU A 262 -5.38 -11.32 9.14
CA LEU A 262 -4.64 -11.08 7.90
C LEU A 262 -3.11 -11.17 8.09
N ARG A 263 -2.58 -10.78 9.26
CA ARG A 263 -1.12 -10.86 9.53
C ARG A 263 -0.60 -12.28 9.63
N ALA A 264 -1.45 -13.23 10.03
CA ALA A 264 -1.09 -14.64 10.09
C ALA A 264 -1.36 -15.38 8.77
N SER A 265 -1.95 -14.70 7.77
CA SER A 265 -2.37 -15.32 6.52
C SER A 265 -1.18 -15.69 5.61
N PRO A 266 -1.17 -16.87 4.98
CA PRO A 266 -0.21 -17.22 3.93
C PRO A 266 -0.20 -16.23 2.75
N LEU A 267 -1.32 -15.55 2.52
CA LEU A 267 -1.46 -14.53 1.48
C LEU A 267 -0.48 -13.37 1.69
N LEU A 268 -0.26 -12.97 2.96
CA LEU A 268 0.68 -11.93 3.31
C LEU A 268 2.13 -12.36 3.02
N ALA A 269 2.51 -13.59 3.36
CA ALA A 269 3.86 -14.07 3.09
C ALA A 269 4.15 -14.09 1.59
N ARG A 270 3.20 -14.57 0.78
CA ARG A 270 3.30 -14.57 -0.69
C ARG A 270 3.45 -13.16 -1.24
N PHE A 271 2.71 -12.20 -0.67
CA PHE A 271 2.80 -10.80 -1.04
C PHE A 271 4.12 -10.13 -0.71
N LEU A 272 4.60 -10.32 0.51
CA LEU A 272 5.89 -9.80 0.93
C LEU A 272 6.96 -10.35 -0.01
N ASN A 273 6.95 -11.65 -0.28
CA ASN A 273 7.89 -12.27 -1.22
C ASN A 273 7.79 -11.69 -2.64
N ALA A 274 6.57 -11.49 -3.16
CA ALA A 274 6.37 -10.89 -4.48
C ALA A 274 6.89 -9.44 -4.52
N LEU A 275 6.70 -8.69 -3.44
CA LEU A 275 7.20 -7.32 -3.30
C LEU A 275 8.74 -7.26 -3.24
N GLY A 276 9.35 -8.13 -2.44
CA GLY A 276 10.81 -8.27 -2.33
C GLY A 276 11.45 -8.72 -3.65
N ALA A 277 10.82 -9.63 -4.38
CA ALA A 277 11.24 -10.05 -5.72
C ALA A 277 11.25 -8.89 -6.74
N ARG A 278 10.54 -7.78 -6.43
CA ARG A 278 10.54 -6.55 -7.22
C ARG A 278 11.56 -5.50 -6.74
N GLY A 279 12.45 -5.83 -5.81
CA GLY A 279 13.47 -4.92 -5.29
C GLY A 279 12.94 -3.85 -4.34
N ASN A 280 11.72 -4.01 -3.82
CA ASN A 280 11.16 -3.05 -2.88
C ASN A 280 11.55 -3.44 -1.46
N ALA A 281 12.16 -2.48 -0.76
CA ALA A 281 12.49 -2.61 0.63
C ALA A 281 11.64 -1.67 1.48
N PHE A 282 11.29 -2.12 2.67
CA PHE A 282 10.64 -1.30 3.68
C PHE A 282 11.70 -0.56 4.49
N ASP A 283 11.42 0.71 4.80
CA ASP A 283 12.23 1.44 5.79
C ASP A 283 12.02 0.87 7.21
N ALA A 284 12.94 1.21 8.12
CA ALA A 284 12.90 0.75 9.50
C ALA A 284 11.60 1.14 10.24
N GLY A 285 10.95 2.25 9.89
CA GLY A 285 9.70 2.69 10.49
C GLY A 285 8.49 1.85 10.06
N ILE A 286 8.50 1.34 8.84
CA ILE A 286 7.49 0.40 8.34
C ILE A 286 7.73 -1.00 8.91
N MET A 287 8.98 -1.46 8.91
CA MET A 287 9.34 -2.73 9.55
C MET A 287 8.95 -2.75 11.03
N SER A 288 9.17 -1.65 11.74
CA SER A 288 8.74 -1.48 13.13
C SER A 288 7.23 -1.68 13.31
N ARG A 289 6.44 -0.99 12.47
CA ARG A 289 4.98 -1.10 12.45
C ARG A 289 4.48 -2.48 12.05
N PHE A 290 5.27 -3.22 11.29
CA PHE A 290 4.94 -4.59 10.94
C PHE A 290 5.17 -5.53 12.09
N LEU A 291 6.37 -5.49 12.68
CA LEU A 291 6.77 -6.40 13.75
C LEU A 291 5.92 -6.23 15.02
N SER A 292 5.23 -5.11 15.17
CA SER A 292 4.27 -4.95 16.27
C SER A 292 3.20 -3.92 16.00
N VAL A 293 2.06 -4.07 16.68
CA VAL A 293 0.99 -3.07 16.67
C VAL A 293 0.49 -2.80 18.08
N THR A 294 0.06 -1.57 18.27
CA THR A 294 -0.65 -1.10 19.46
C THR A 294 -2.08 -0.76 19.04
N GLU A 295 -3.09 -1.18 19.81
CA GLU A 295 -4.45 -0.67 19.61
C GLU A 295 -4.47 0.84 19.92
N GLY A 296 -4.73 1.67 18.91
CA GLY A 296 -4.70 3.15 19.00
C GLY A 296 -3.92 3.78 17.85
N THR A 297 -4.46 4.86 17.28
CA THR A 297 -3.87 5.52 16.11
C THR A 297 -2.52 6.18 16.43
N SER A 298 -1.52 5.84 15.60
CA SER A 298 -0.29 6.60 15.33
C SER A 298 0.49 7.12 16.54
N PHE A 299 1.49 6.35 17.02
CA PHE A 299 2.71 6.78 17.72
C PHE A 299 2.59 7.69 18.97
N GLN A 300 1.38 8.13 19.29
CA GLN A 300 0.98 8.72 20.54
C GLN A 300 0.29 7.59 21.28
N PHE A 301 0.87 7.20 22.40
CA PHE A 301 0.27 6.30 23.34
C PHE A 301 -0.53 7.11 24.36
N PRO A 302 -1.83 7.37 24.17
CA PRO A 302 -2.71 7.66 25.28
C PRO A 302 -3.46 6.36 25.65
N ASN A 303 -3.07 5.79 26.79
CA ASN A 303 -3.94 5.01 27.68
C ASN A 303 -4.48 3.65 27.18
N GLY A 304 -3.65 2.60 27.23
CA GLY A 304 -4.12 1.30 27.74
C GLY A 304 -4.45 0.15 26.78
N GLY A 305 -4.14 0.23 25.47
CA GLY A 305 -4.27 -0.92 24.57
C GLY A 305 -3.14 -1.97 24.73
N PRO A 306 -3.38 -3.27 24.51
CA PRO A 306 -2.35 -4.30 24.57
C PRO A 306 -1.36 -4.16 23.41
N PHE A 307 -0.08 -4.42 23.70
CA PHE A 307 0.94 -4.58 22.68
C PHE A 307 0.79 -5.95 22.00
N ILE A 308 0.67 -5.97 20.67
CA ILE A 308 0.41 -7.18 19.90
C ILE A 308 1.64 -7.48 19.02
N PRO A 309 2.51 -8.42 19.42
CA PRO A 309 3.65 -8.85 18.63
C PRO A 309 3.21 -9.69 17.42
N VAL A 310 4.01 -9.70 16.35
CA VAL A 310 3.84 -10.68 15.28
C VAL A 310 4.44 -12.03 15.65
N GLY A 311 3.89 -13.10 15.06
CA GLY A 311 4.50 -14.42 15.16
C GLY A 311 5.79 -14.56 14.34
N VAL A 312 6.50 -15.66 14.57
CA VAL A 312 7.75 -16.00 13.85
C VAL A 312 7.58 -16.07 12.34
N ALA A 313 6.50 -16.67 11.83
CA ALA A 313 6.31 -16.87 10.40
C ALA A 313 6.11 -15.55 9.63
N PRO A 314 5.22 -14.63 10.07
CA PRO A 314 5.11 -13.30 9.47
C PRO A 314 6.41 -12.49 9.56
N ALA A 315 7.09 -12.51 10.72
CA ALA A 315 8.37 -11.82 10.88
C ALA A 315 9.43 -12.32 9.89
N ARG A 316 9.50 -13.65 9.71
CA ARG A 316 10.40 -14.28 8.73
C ARG A 316 10.09 -13.82 7.31
N ALA A 317 8.83 -13.92 6.88
CA ALA A 317 8.44 -13.52 5.53
C ALA A 317 8.80 -12.05 5.23
N MET A 318 8.57 -11.16 6.21
CA MET A 318 8.96 -9.76 6.10
C MET A 318 10.47 -9.59 5.93
N LEU A 319 11.25 -10.19 6.83
CA LEU A 319 12.71 -10.08 6.81
C LEU A 319 13.35 -10.73 5.58
N GLU A 320 12.78 -11.81 5.06
CA GLU A 320 13.24 -12.45 3.81
C GLU A 320 12.90 -11.59 2.58
N SER A 321 11.74 -10.94 2.58
CA SER A 321 11.33 -10.05 1.48
C SER A 321 12.05 -8.70 1.46
N SER A 322 12.39 -8.16 2.63
CA SER A 322 12.98 -6.85 2.80
C SER A 322 14.10 -6.96 3.84
N PRO A 323 15.30 -7.39 3.41
CA PRO A 323 16.46 -7.52 4.28
C PRO A 323 16.74 -6.23 5.04
N LEU A 324 17.12 -6.37 6.32
CA LEU A 324 17.36 -5.23 7.21
C LEU A 324 18.44 -4.27 6.70
N GLU A 325 19.40 -4.75 5.91
CA GLU A 325 20.43 -3.91 5.26
C GLU A 325 19.84 -2.83 4.34
N ASN A 326 18.69 -3.10 3.73
CA ASN A 326 18.01 -2.15 2.84
C ASN A 326 17.17 -1.13 3.62
N ALA A 327 16.79 -1.45 4.85
CA ALA A 327 15.97 -0.59 5.69
C ALA A 327 16.74 0.58 6.30
N PHE A 328 18.07 0.46 6.39
CA PHE A 328 18.95 1.50 6.94
C PHE A 328 19.56 2.36 5.81
N ARG A 329 19.21 3.66 5.77
CA ARG A 329 19.73 4.60 4.74
C ARG A 329 21.26 4.73 4.79
N LYS A 330 21.95 4.90 3.66
CA LYS A 330 23.44 5.01 3.54
C LYS A 330 24.14 6.03 4.46
N ASN A 331 23.44 7.04 5.00
CA ASN A 331 23.98 8.06 5.92
C ASN A 331 23.38 7.98 7.33
N TYR A 332 23.42 6.78 7.90
CA TYR A 332 22.65 6.44 9.10
C TYR A 332 23.28 6.92 10.43
N ARG A 333 22.51 7.59 11.29
CA ARG A 333 22.90 7.98 12.66
C ARG A 333 22.12 7.18 13.71
N GLY A 334 22.56 5.97 14.03
CA GLY A 334 22.38 5.28 15.33
C GLY A 334 20.98 5.07 15.96
N GLY A 335 19.87 5.57 15.40
CA GLY A 335 18.57 5.63 16.08
C GLY A 335 17.51 4.56 15.75
N ASP A 336 17.68 3.79 14.68
CA ASP A 336 16.64 2.91 14.13
C ASP A 336 16.79 1.50 14.64
N SER A 337 17.93 1.14 15.25
CA SER A 337 18.04 -0.10 16.02
C SER A 337 16.94 -0.17 17.07
N ALA A 338 16.56 0.97 17.68
CA ALA A 338 15.43 1.02 18.60
C ALA A 338 14.08 0.78 17.94
N ASN A 339 13.89 1.24 16.69
CA ASN A 339 12.66 1.06 15.93
C ASN A 339 12.43 -0.42 15.60
N VAL A 340 13.49 -1.21 15.39
CA VAL A 340 13.35 -2.64 15.04
C VAL A 340 13.65 -3.59 16.19
N ALA A 341 14.35 -3.18 17.26
CA ALA A 341 14.63 -3.98 18.47
C ALA A 341 13.41 -4.10 19.42
N LEU A 342 12.21 -4.14 18.86
CA LEU A 342 10.94 -4.29 19.56
C LEU A 342 10.89 -5.51 20.48
N PRO A 343 11.48 -6.67 20.10
CA PRO A 343 11.49 -7.83 20.97
C PRO A 343 12.06 -7.59 22.37
N ILE A 344 12.98 -6.63 22.53
CA ILE A 344 13.54 -6.28 23.84
C ILE A 344 12.94 -4.99 24.43
N THR A 345 12.55 -4.02 23.60
CA THR A 345 12.02 -2.74 24.10
C THR A 345 10.55 -2.81 24.47
N GLN A 346 9.74 -3.64 23.80
CA GLN A 346 8.28 -3.58 23.89
C GLN A 346 7.58 -4.93 24.08
N TRP A 347 8.13 -6.02 23.56
CA TRP A 347 7.43 -7.32 23.61
C TRP A 347 7.35 -7.86 25.05
N PRO A 348 6.26 -8.53 25.45
CA PRO A 348 6.16 -9.21 26.73
C PRO A 348 7.24 -10.30 26.92
N MET A 349 7.75 -10.47 28.14
CA MET A 349 8.78 -11.49 28.44
C MET A 349 8.26 -12.93 28.46
N ASP A 350 6.96 -13.12 28.40
CA ASP A 350 6.31 -14.43 28.24
C ASP A 350 5.99 -14.74 26.77
N ASN A 351 6.18 -13.78 25.86
CA ASN A 351 6.07 -14.03 24.42
C ASN A 351 7.18 -14.98 23.96
N GLN A 352 6.78 -16.12 23.40
CA GLN A 352 7.69 -17.19 22.97
C GLN A 352 8.47 -16.85 21.69
N ASP A 353 7.95 -15.93 20.88
CA ASP A 353 8.50 -15.57 19.57
C ASP A 353 9.59 -14.48 19.67
N ARG A 354 9.66 -13.73 20.78
CA ARG A 354 10.58 -12.58 20.94
C ARG A 354 12.04 -12.94 20.66
N LEU A 355 12.50 -14.10 21.16
CA LEU A 355 13.89 -14.53 21.00
C LEU A 355 14.18 -14.89 19.55
N ALA A 356 13.27 -15.63 18.91
CA ALA A 356 13.42 -16.04 17.52
C ALA A 356 13.41 -14.83 16.57
N VAL A 357 12.52 -13.85 16.81
CA VAL A 357 12.47 -12.61 16.01
C VAL A 357 13.70 -11.74 16.26
N MET A 358 14.16 -11.60 17.50
CA MET A 358 15.41 -10.90 17.79
C MET A 358 16.60 -11.56 17.11
N GLU A 359 16.68 -12.88 17.15
CA GLU A 359 17.74 -13.64 16.48
C GLU A 359 17.73 -13.40 14.96
N MET A 360 16.56 -13.38 14.32
CA MET A 360 16.44 -13.07 12.90
C MET A 360 16.95 -11.66 12.58
N LEU A 361 16.60 -10.66 13.40
CA LEU A 361 17.08 -9.28 13.24
C LEU A 361 18.61 -9.20 13.38
N LEU A 362 19.18 -9.86 14.39
CA LEU A 362 20.64 -9.92 14.61
C LEU A 362 21.36 -10.59 13.43
N LYS A 363 20.82 -11.70 12.90
CA LYS A 363 21.35 -12.38 11.71
C LYS A 363 21.35 -11.51 10.47
N GLN A 364 20.39 -10.59 10.35
CA GLN A 364 20.32 -9.63 9.24
C GLN A 364 21.12 -8.34 9.46
N GLY A 365 21.95 -8.28 10.50
CA GLY A 365 22.84 -7.15 10.73
C GLY A 365 22.28 -6.06 11.63
N LEU A 366 21.27 -6.36 12.46
CA LEU A 366 20.91 -5.46 13.56
C LEU A 366 22.15 -5.24 14.44
N VAL A 367 22.57 -3.98 14.58
CA VAL A 367 23.75 -3.63 15.37
C VAL A 367 23.51 -3.99 16.82
N VAL A 368 24.20 -5.03 17.30
CA VAL A 368 23.99 -5.62 18.63
C VAL A 368 24.25 -4.62 19.78
N ASP A 369 25.26 -3.76 19.61
CA ASP A 369 25.60 -2.67 20.53
C ASP A 369 24.97 -1.33 20.11
N GLY A 370 24.00 -1.37 19.19
CA GLY A 370 23.25 -0.21 18.74
C GLY A 370 22.63 0.50 19.94
N LYS A 371 22.79 1.82 19.98
CA LYS A 371 22.18 2.65 21.01
C LYS A 371 20.69 2.74 20.73
N LEU A 372 19.88 2.39 21.72
CA LEU A 372 18.44 2.42 21.62
C LEU A 372 17.96 3.86 21.83
N LEU A 373 17.94 4.67 20.77
CA LEU A 373 17.21 5.94 20.80
C LEU A 373 15.72 5.64 20.91
N GLU A 374 15.06 6.04 21.98
CA GLU A 374 13.61 5.89 22.02
C GLU A 374 12.95 6.67 20.87
N TYR A 375 12.09 5.98 20.12
CA TYR A 375 11.20 6.47 19.06
C TYR A 375 11.23 7.99 18.81
N GLY A 376 11.93 8.40 17.76
CA GLY A 376 11.97 9.79 17.31
C GLY A 376 10.75 10.15 16.47
N GLY A 377 9.77 10.83 17.07
CA GLY A 377 8.77 11.62 16.35
C GLY A 377 7.46 11.78 17.12
N TYR A 378 7.27 12.92 17.80
CA TYR A 378 6.00 13.44 18.36
C TYR A 378 5.58 13.13 19.81
N ILE A 379 6.49 12.76 20.72
CA ILE A 379 6.15 12.77 22.16
C ILE A 379 6.79 13.97 22.85
N THR A 380 5.98 15.01 23.04
CA THR A 380 6.25 16.12 23.94
C THR A 380 6.09 15.66 25.38
N GLU A 381 7.06 16.06 26.21
CA GLU A 381 7.07 16.13 27.68
C GLU A 381 7.46 14.86 28.45
N ARG A 382 8.68 14.95 29.01
CA ARG A 382 9.35 14.14 30.04
C ARG A 382 9.80 12.73 29.66
N ARG A 383 10.97 12.64 29.03
CA ARG A 383 11.92 11.53 29.23
C ARG A 383 13.33 12.09 29.38
N THR A 384 14.12 11.52 30.28
CA THR A 384 15.48 12.00 30.56
C THR A 384 16.43 11.47 29.48
N GLU A 385 17.44 12.26 29.12
CA GLU A 385 18.47 11.89 28.12
C GLU A 385 19.19 10.57 28.46
N ASP A 386 19.08 10.10 29.71
CA ASP A 386 19.74 8.93 30.29
C ASP A 386 19.32 7.57 29.70
N THR A 387 18.11 7.42 29.15
CA THR A 387 17.65 6.14 28.58
C THR A 387 17.94 6.00 27.08
N LEU A 388 18.23 7.12 26.41
CA LEU A 388 18.46 7.20 24.95
C LEU A 388 19.77 6.54 24.49
N ASN A 389 20.66 6.24 25.42
CA ASN A 389 21.99 5.68 25.16
C ASN A 389 22.17 4.25 25.70
N ASP A 390 21.09 3.55 26.07
CA ASP A 390 21.17 2.15 26.49
C ASP A 390 21.36 1.21 25.27
N THR A 391 22.06 0.10 25.43
CA THR A 391 22.14 -0.98 24.42
C THR A 391 21.04 -2.03 24.64
N CYS A 392 20.81 -2.91 23.66
CA CYS A 392 19.94 -4.08 23.82
C CYS A 392 20.32 -4.91 25.07
N LEU A 393 21.62 -5.07 25.34
CA LEU A 393 22.10 -5.85 26.49
C LEU A 393 21.75 -5.17 27.83
N ILE A 394 21.90 -3.84 27.91
CA ILE A 394 21.51 -3.07 29.11
C ILE A 394 20.01 -3.22 29.36
N LYS A 395 19.17 -3.15 28.32
CA LYS A 395 17.72 -3.32 28.48
C LYS A 395 17.32 -4.74 28.85
N ALA A 396 17.97 -5.77 28.30
CA ALA A 396 17.74 -7.16 28.68
C ALA A 396 18.07 -7.39 30.17
N ALA A 397 19.20 -6.86 30.62
CA ALA A 397 19.62 -6.93 32.02
C ALA A 397 18.69 -6.13 32.95
N GLU A 398 18.21 -4.96 32.51
CA GLU A 398 17.23 -4.14 33.24
C GLU A 398 15.90 -4.87 33.47
N ARG A 399 15.46 -5.64 32.48
CA ARG A 399 14.18 -6.37 32.51
C ARG A 399 14.26 -7.72 33.21
N GLY A 400 15.47 -8.21 33.49
CA GLY A 400 15.68 -9.54 34.03
C GLY A 400 15.53 -10.66 32.99
N ASP A 401 15.66 -10.35 31.70
CA ASP A 401 15.47 -11.32 30.60
C ASP A 401 16.77 -12.10 30.34
N ALA A 402 17.00 -13.12 31.15
CA ALA A 402 18.22 -13.93 31.10
C ALA A 402 18.43 -14.62 29.74
N ASP A 403 17.35 -15.03 29.06
CA ASP A 403 17.43 -15.65 27.73
C ASP A 403 17.87 -14.63 26.68
N MET A 404 17.32 -13.42 26.72
CA MET A 404 17.73 -12.35 25.82
C MET A 404 19.17 -11.90 26.09
N VAL A 405 19.60 -11.86 27.36
CA VAL A 405 21.00 -11.60 27.72
C VAL A 405 21.93 -12.64 27.07
N ARG A 406 21.61 -13.93 27.20
CA ARG A 406 22.40 -15.00 26.58
C ARG A 406 22.44 -14.89 25.06
N LEU A 407 21.30 -14.61 24.43
CA LEU A 407 21.20 -14.43 22.99
C LEU A 407 22.09 -13.25 22.52
N LEU A 408 21.99 -12.09 23.15
CA LEU A 408 22.77 -10.93 22.75
C LEU A 408 24.28 -11.17 22.90
N LEU A 409 24.70 -11.82 23.99
CA LEU A 409 26.10 -12.20 24.20
C LEU A 409 26.61 -13.19 23.14
N SER A 410 25.79 -14.14 22.70
CA SER A 410 26.19 -15.07 21.64
C SER A 410 26.37 -14.39 20.27
N TYR A 411 25.80 -13.19 20.09
CA TYR A 411 26.00 -12.32 18.94
C TYR A 411 27.06 -11.23 19.18
N GLY A 412 27.86 -11.35 20.25
CA GLY A 412 29.01 -10.48 20.51
C GLY A 412 28.66 -9.15 21.18
N ALA A 413 27.52 -9.05 21.86
CA ALA A 413 27.18 -7.86 22.65
C ALA A 413 28.27 -7.57 23.69
N ARG A 414 28.74 -6.32 23.72
CA ARG A 414 29.78 -5.91 24.67
C ARG A 414 29.19 -5.62 26.05
N ARG A 415 29.81 -6.22 27.06
CA ARG A 415 29.35 -6.15 28.47
C ARG A 415 29.77 -4.87 29.18
N ASP A 416 30.84 -4.23 28.69
CA ASP A 416 31.47 -3.04 29.25
C ASP A 416 30.86 -1.72 28.72
N VAL A 417 29.96 -1.79 27.72
CA VAL A 417 29.31 -0.61 27.16
C VAL A 417 28.44 0.06 28.23
N GLN A 418 28.67 1.35 28.43
CA GLN A 418 27.90 2.17 29.36
C GLN A 418 26.69 2.79 28.66
N GLY A 419 25.55 2.77 29.36
CA GLY A 419 24.29 3.39 28.98
C GLY A 419 24.30 4.91 29.20
N GLY A 420 23.15 5.58 29.02
CA GLY A 420 23.08 7.05 29.18
C GLY A 420 23.26 7.53 30.63
N ASN A 421 22.97 6.67 31.61
CA ASN A 421 23.29 6.93 33.02
C ASN A 421 24.68 6.44 33.45
N GLY A 422 25.55 6.06 32.51
CA GLY A 422 26.90 5.56 32.80
C GLY A 422 26.97 4.11 33.30
N HIS A 423 25.84 3.42 33.48
CA HIS A 423 25.83 2.04 33.95
C HIS A 423 26.06 1.02 32.82
N THR A 424 26.82 -0.03 33.12
CA THR A 424 26.90 -1.25 32.30
C THR A 424 25.66 -2.13 32.50
N ALA A 425 25.52 -3.18 31.68
CA ALA A 425 24.41 -4.13 31.79
C ALA A 425 24.38 -4.82 33.17
N ALA A 426 25.53 -5.24 33.71
CA ALA A 426 25.62 -5.87 35.04
C ALA A 426 25.18 -4.90 36.15
N GLN A 427 25.66 -3.66 36.11
CA GLN A 427 25.29 -2.62 37.06
C GLN A 427 23.78 -2.34 37.00
N ARG A 428 23.20 -2.29 35.79
CA ARG A 428 21.76 -2.09 35.60
C ARG A 428 20.94 -3.26 36.18
N ALA A 429 21.37 -4.50 35.97
CA ALA A 429 20.75 -5.68 36.57
C ALA A 429 20.78 -5.62 38.11
N ARG A 430 21.92 -5.24 38.72
CA ARG A 430 22.00 -5.06 40.20
C ARG A 430 21.03 -4.01 40.71
N VAL A 431 20.97 -2.85 40.05
CA VAL A 431 20.05 -1.76 40.42
C VAL A 431 18.59 -2.21 40.38
N LYS A 432 18.23 -3.10 39.45
CA LYS A 432 16.87 -3.64 39.31
C LYS A 432 16.62 -4.91 40.14
N GLY A 433 17.61 -5.40 40.88
CA GLY A 433 17.48 -6.60 41.72
C GLY A 433 17.66 -7.92 40.99
N HIS A 434 18.09 -7.91 39.73
CA HIS A 434 18.39 -9.11 38.94
C HIS A 434 19.82 -9.59 39.20
N THR A 435 20.14 -9.91 40.45
CA THR A 435 21.51 -10.22 40.90
C THR A 435 22.12 -11.40 40.16
N GLU A 436 21.34 -12.45 39.87
CA GLU A 436 21.82 -13.62 39.12
C GLU A 436 22.33 -13.25 37.72
N ILE A 437 21.67 -12.31 37.03
CA ILE A 437 22.10 -11.82 35.71
C ILE A 437 23.35 -10.95 35.84
N ALA A 438 23.43 -10.12 36.87
CA ALA A 438 24.62 -9.32 37.13
C ALA A 438 25.85 -10.20 37.40
N ASP A 439 25.70 -11.18 38.29
CA ASP A 439 26.76 -12.12 38.64
C ASP A 439 27.18 -12.94 37.41
N TYR A 440 26.22 -13.38 36.59
CA TYR A 440 26.50 -14.03 35.31
C TYR A 440 27.33 -13.13 34.39
N LEU A 441 26.90 -11.88 34.15
CA LEU A 441 27.59 -10.94 33.28
C LEU A 441 29.01 -10.60 33.75
N GLU A 442 29.24 -10.48 35.06
CA GLU A 442 30.54 -10.21 35.67
C GLU A 442 31.45 -11.45 35.69
N SER A 443 30.88 -12.66 35.73
CA SER A 443 31.64 -13.91 35.75
C SER A 443 32.27 -14.28 34.41
N LEU A 444 31.74 -13.77 33.30
CA LEU A 444 32.26 -14.01 31.96
C LEU A 444 33.64 -13.32 31.84
N GLN A 445 34.66 -14.04 31.39
CA GLN A 445 35.98 -13.46 31.09
C GLN A 445 36.07 -13.17 29.57
N ASP A 446 36.84 -12.16 29.19
CA ASP A 446 37.02 -11.73 27.79
C ASP A 446 37.75 -12.76 26.91
#